data_AF-A0A151IJF5-F1
#
_entry.id   AF-A0A151IJF5-F1
#
_cell.length_a   1.000
_cell.length_b   1.000
_cell.length_c   1.000
_cell.angle_alpha   90.00
_cell.angle_beta   90.00
_cell.angle_gamma   90.00
#
_symmetry.space_group_name_H-M   'P 1'
#
loop_
_entity.id
_entity.type
_entity.pdbx_description
1 polymer ?
#
loop_
_entity_poly.entity_id
_entity_poly.type
_entity_poly.pdbx_seq_one_letter_code
_entity_poly.pdbx_strand_id
1 'polypeptide(L)'
;SAGRNKVSVALNNHDKANSILRLDSLKANNLRASIPAFRVMRTGVAKNISLDITEENILKDFSSQAKILSVKRLQHQLLPRSLTYMHVSFPIIPYIPRFGHISSDCKSTPRCTRCGQGKHNNQEDCPRVHLPPQCVNCNQDHFPSSSKCPLYLKHKQVYQLAADKNISYMEARTRLGLSS
;
A
#
# COMPACT_ATOMS: atom_id res chain seq x y z
N SER A 1 -22.16 -16.57 5.60
CA SER A 1 -22.77 -17.65 4.78
C SER A 1 -21.68 -18.59 4.32
N ALA A 2 -21.86 -19.89 4.50
CA ALA A 2 -21.01 -20.86 3.81
C ALA A 2 -21.46 -20.92 2.34
N GLY A 3 -20.53 -21.00 1.38
CA GLY A 3 -20.86 -21.07 -0.04
C GLY A 3 -21.63 -22.35 -0.40
N ARG A 4 -22.03 -22.50 -1.67
CA ARG A 4 -22.71 -23.71 -2.18
C ARG A 4 -21.91 -24.97 -1.80
N ASN A 5 -22.58 -25.99 -1.27
CA ASN A 5 -21.99 -27.26 -0.82
C ASN A 5 -20.94 -27.14 0.31
N LYS A 6 -21.03 -26.09 1.14
CA LYS A 6 -20.18 -25.91 2.31
C LYS A 6 -21.03 -25.68 3.55
N VAL A 7 -20.61 -26.25 4.66
CA VAL A 7 -21.22 -26.02 5.97
C VAL A 7 -20.16 -25.38 6.87
N SER A 8 -20.49 -24.26 7.50
CA SER A 8 -19.63 -23.62 8.49
C SER A 8 -20.06 -24.04 9.89
N VAL A 9 -19.15 -24.70 10.62
CA VAL A 9 -19.36 -25.07 12.03
C VAL A 9 -18.55 -24.11 12.90
N ALA A 10 -19.22 -23.45 13.85
CA ALA A 10 -18.57 -22.56 14.82
C ALA A 10 -18.37 -23.32 16.13
N LEU A 11 -17.16 -23.22 16.69
CA LEU A 11 -16.77 -23.87 17.94
C LEU A 11 -16.10 -22.84 18.84
N ASN A 12 -16.17 -23.07 20.15
CA ASN A 12 -15.60 -22.18 21.16
C ASN A 12 -14.16 -22.54 21.58
N ASN A 13 -13.67 -23.72 21.20
CA ASN A 13 -12.32 -24.19 21.53
C ASN A 13 -11.60 -24.73 20.28
N HIS A 14 -10.32 -24.37 20.12
CA HIS A 14 -9.45 -24.88 19.06
C HIS A 14 -9.25 -26.40 19.15
N ASP A 15 -9.23 -26.99 20.35
CA ASP A 15 -9.02 -28.42 20.53
C ASP A 15 -10.17 -29.23 19.93
N LYS A 16 -11.40 -28.77 20.14
CA LYS A 16 -12.60 -29.37 19.52
C LYS A 16 -12.59 -29.21 18.00
N ALA A 17 -12.09 -28.08 17.50
CA ALA A 17 -11.96 -27.89 16.06
C ALA A 17 -10.95 -28.88 15.45
N ASN A 18 -9.84 -29.11 16.15
CA ASN A 18 -8.80 -30.06 15.71
C ASN A 18 -9.25 -31.52 15.80
N SER A 19 -10.06 -31.89 16.80
CA SER A 19 -10.60 -33.25 16.91
C SER A 19 -11.60 -33.57 15.81
N ILE A 20 -12.45 -32.60 15.41
CA ILE A 20 -13.42 -32.78 14.32
C ILE A 20 -12.74 -33.09 12.98
N LEU A 21 -11.55 -32.53 12.72
CA LEU A 21 -10.79 -32.84 11.51
C LEU A 21 -10.40 -34.33 11.40
N ARG A 22 -10.38 -35.05 12.53
CA ARG A 22 -9.95 -36.45 12.62
C ARG A 22 -11.11 -37.45 12.68
N LEU A 23 -12.37 -36.99 12.65
CA LEU A 23 -13.52 -37.88 12.75
C LEU A 23 -13.66 -38.79 11.51
N ASP A 24 -13.68 -40.10 11.73
CA ASP A 24 -13.84 -41.10 10.66
C ASP A 24 -15.21 -41.03 9.99
N SER A 25 -16.24 -40.57 10.70
CA SER A 25 -17.58 -40.35 10.16
C SER A 25 -17.60 -39.36 8.99
N LEU A 26 -16.66 -38.40 8.97
CA LEU A 26 -16.53 -37.46 7.86
C LEU A 26 -16.01 -38.16 6.60
N LYS A 27 -14.97 -39.00 6.76
CA LYS A 27 -14.42 -39.80 5.66
C LYS A 27 -15.43 -40.81 5.14
N ALA A 28 -16.15 -41.49 6.04
CA ALA A 28 -17.18 -42.46 5.69
C ALA A 28 -18.31 -41.86 4.83
N ASN A 29 -18.57 -40.56 4.97
CA ASN A 29 -19.59 -39.83 4.20
C ASN A 29 -18.98 -38.97 3.07
N ASN A 30 -17.71 -39.17 2.70
CA ASN A 30 -17.00 -38.38 1.68
C ASN A 30 -16.99 -36.86 1.95
N LEU A 31 -17.04 -36.47 3.23
CA LEU A 31 -16.99 -35.07 3.67
C LEU A 31 -15.55 -34.69 4.05
N ARG A 32 -15.14 -33.49 3.65
CA ARG A 32 -13.84 -32.92 4.00
C ARG A 32 -14.01 -31.73 4.94
N ALA A 33 -13.57 -31.89 6.19
CA ALA A 33 -13.45 -30.78 7.12
C ALA A 33 -12.08 -30.10 6.97
N SER A 34 -12.06 -28.77 7.05
CA SER A 34 -10.84 -27.99 7.13
C SER A 34 -11.06 -26.74 7.98
N ILE A 35 -10.03 -26.33 8.73
CA ILE A 35 -10.04 -25.04 9.41
C ILE A 35 -9.54 -24.00 8.40
N PRO A 36 -10.27 -22.90 8.18
CA PRO A 36 -9.83 -21.87 7.24
C PRO A 36 -8.43 -21.33 7.60
N ALA A 37 -7.54 -21.24 6.60
CA ALA A 37 -6.13 -20.91 6.81
C ALA A 37 -5.92 -19.60 7.59
N PHE A 38 -6.75 -18.57 7.35
CA PHE A 38 -6.68 -17.28 8.06
C PHE A 38 -6.96 -17.37 9.57
N ARG A 39 -7.56 -18.46 10.06
CA ARG A 39 -7.77 -18.70 11.49
C ARG A 39 -6.57 -19.33 12.18
N VAL A 40 -5.75 -20.07 11.44
CA VAL A 40 -4.58 -20.81 11.96
C VAL A 40 -3.24 -20.19 11.58
N MET A 41 -3.23 -19.33 10.55
CA MET A 41 -2.03 -18.66 10.06
C MET A 41 -2.14 -17.15 10.27
N ARG A 42 -0.96 -16.52 10.35
CA ARG A 42 -0.79 -15.06 10.36
C ARG A 42 0.28 -14.71 9.33
N THR A 43 0.08 -13.60 8.64
CA THR A 43 1.06 -13.05 7.69
C THR A 43 1.58 -11.74 8.27
N GLY A 44 2.91 -11.61 8.34
CA GLY A 44 3.60 -10.40 8.82
C GLY A 44 4.58 -9.87 7.78
N VAL A 45 5.03 -8.63 7.96
CA VAL A 45 6.06 -8.00 7.12
C VAL A 45 7.28 -7.70 7.99
N ALA A 46 8.40 -8.38 7.72
CA ALA A 46 9.69 -8.08 8.32
C ALA A 46 10.45 -7.08 7.43
N LYS A 47 11.06 -6.07 8.04
CA LYS A 47 11.86 -5.03 7.35
C LYS A 47 13.33 -5.16 7.75
N ASN A 48 14.21 -4.55 6.95
CA ASN A 48 15.66 -4.48 7.19
C ASN A 48 16.40 -5.83 7.15
N ILE A 49 15.92 -6.77 6.33
CA ILE A 49 16.65 -8.03 6.05
C ILE A 49 17.58 -7.79 4.86
N SER A 50 18.87 -8.04 5.03
CA SER A 50 19.87 -7.87 3.94
C SER A 50 19.43 -8.60 2.67
N LEU A 51 19.74 -8.01 1.52
CA LEU A 51 19.43 -8.58 0.20
C LEU A 51 20.26 -9.84 -0.08
N ASP A 52 21.39 -10.02 0.61
CA ASP A 52 22.29 -11.16 0.42
C ASP A 52 21.72 -12.47 1.02
N ILE A 53 20.71 -12.38 1.89
CA ILE A 53 20.06 -13.53 2.52
C ILE A 53 18.93 -14.02 1.61
N THR A 54 19.04 -15.24 1.10
CA THR A 54 18.01 -15.85 0.25
C THR A 54 16.77 -16.27 1.04
N GLU A 55 15.64 -16.47 0.36
CA GLU A 55 14.38 -16.88 1.01
C GLU A 55 14.49 -18.26 1.69
N GLU A 56 15.31 -19.16 1.13
CA GLU A 56 15.58 -20.49 1.71
C GLU A 56 16.35 -20.37 3.03
N ASN A 57 17.34 -19.48 3.08
CA ASN A 57 18.13 -19.23 4.30
C ASN A 57 17.25 -18.57 5.37
N ILE A 58 16.33 -17.67 4.98
CA ILE A 58 15.36 -17.12 5.94
C ILE A 58 14.48 -18.23 6.52
N LEU A 59 14.02 -19.19 5.70
CA LEU A 59 13.20 -20.30 6.18
C LEU A 59 13.93 -21.27 7.11
N LYS A 60 15.24 -21.44 6.94
CA LYS A 60 16.05 -22.38 7.73
C LYS A 60 16.66 -21.76 8.97
N ASP A 61 17.18 -20.54 8.86
CA ASP A 61 18.08 -19.96 9.87
C ASP A 61 17.35 -19.02 10.83
N PHE A 62 16.18 -18.49 10.47
CA PHE A 62 15.44 -17.59 11.34
C PHE A 62 14.68 -18.37 12.41
N SER A 63 14.93 -18.02 13.67
CA SER A 63 14.18 -18.54 14.81
C SER A 63 13.01 -17.63 15.15
N SER A 64 11.81 -18.22 15.27
CA SER A 64 10.61 -17.54 15.75
C SER A 64 9.80 -18.46 16.66
N GLN A 65 9.00 -17.86 17.54
CA GLN A 65 8.13 -18.60 18.47
C GLN A 65 7.11 -19.51 17.74
N ALA A 66 6.74 -19.15 16.51
CA ALA A 66 5.89 -19.96 15.64
C ALA A 66 6.68 -20.45 14.43
N LYS A 67 6.32 -21.62 13.89
CA LYS A 67 6.96 -22.17 12.69
C LYS A 67 6.73 -21.26 11.48
N ILE A 68 7.81 -20.87 10.80
CA ILE A 68 7.73 -20.13 9.54
C ILE A 68 7.33 -21.12 8.44
N LEU A 69 6.20 -20.84 7.77
CA LEU A 69 5.67 -21.73 6.72
C LEU A 69 6.02 -21.25 5.31
N SER A 70 6.11 -19.93 5.12
CA SER A 70 6.37 -19.33 3.82
C SER A 70 7.02 -17.96 4.02
N VAL A 71 8.05 -17.70 3.22
CA VAL A 71 8.72 -16.41 3.10
C VAL A 71 8.63 -16.02 1.64
N LYS A 72 8.37 -14.74 1.39
CA LYS A 72 8.45 -14.15 0.06
C LYS A 72 9.01 -12.75 0.19
N ARG A 73 10.11 -12.47 -0.50
CA ARG A 73 10.73 -11.16 -0.54
C ARG A 73 9.90 -10.27 -1.45
N LEU A 74 9.37 -9.19 -0.88
CA LEU A 74 8.68 -8.17 -1.65
C LEU A 74 9.73 -7.32 -2.36
N GLN A 75 10.04 -7.66 -3.60
CA GLN A 75 10.81 -6.78 -4.48
C GLN A 75 9.90 -5.67 -4.99
N HIS A 76 10.41 -4.44 -4.99
CA HIS A 76 9.79 -3.40 -5.81
C HIS A 76 9.81 -3.90 -7.26
N GLN A 77 8.64 -3.90 -7.92
CA GLN A 77 8.56 -4.21 -9.34
C GLN A 77 8.83 -2.92 -10.11
N LEU A 78 9.66 -3.02 -11.15
CA LEU A 78 9.86 -1.91 -12.10
C LEU A 78 8.51 -1.57 -12.73
N LEU A 79 8.10 -0.31 -12.62
CA LEU A 79 6.92 0.18 -13.33
C LEU A 79 7.22 0.19 -14.84
N PRO A 80 6.36 -0.40 -15.69
CA PRO A 80 6.55 -0.30 -17.13
C PRO A 80 6.48 1.18 -17.56
N ARG A 81 7.25 1.57 -18.58
CA ARG A 81 7.24 2.97 -19.08
C ARG A 81 5.91 3.37 -19.73
N SER A 82 5.26 2.41 -20.38
CA SER A 82 3.95 2.60 -21.02
C SER A 82 3.16 1.30 -21.08
N LEU A 83 1.84 1.43 -21.14
CA LEU A 83 0.91 0.34 -21.44
C LEU A 83 0.37 0.52 -22.84
N THR A 84 0.43 -0.53 -23.67
CA THR A 84 -0.17 -0.50 -25.00
C THR A 84 -1.53 -1.20 -24.96
N TYR A 85 -2.59 -0.52 -25.36
CA TYR A 85 -3.92 -1.09 -25.55
C TYR A 85 -4.44 -0.71 -26.94
N MET A 86 -4.78 -1.70 -27.76
CA MET A 86 -5.31 -1.53 -29.11
C MET A 86 -4.55 -0.48 -29.94
N HIS A 87 -3.23 -0.67 -30.09
CA HIS A 87 -2.31 0.22 -30.81
C HIS A 87 -2.11 1.63 -30.22
N VAL A 88 -2.67 1.94 -29.05
CA VAL A 88 -2.44 3.19 -28.34
C VAL A 88 -1.52 2.95 -27.14
N SER A 89 -0.46 3.75 -27.01
CA SER A 89 0.48 3.69 -25.90
C SER A 89 0.16 4.76 -24.85
N PHE A 90 -0.05 4.32 -23.61
CA PHE A 90 -0.34 5.16 -22.45
C PHE A 90 0.89 5.24 -21.55
N PRO A 91 1.48 6.42 -21.32
CA PRO A 91 2.62 6.56 -20.41
C PRO A 91 2.16 6.28 -18.97
N ILE A 92 2.89 5.42 -18.26
CA ILE A 92 2.66 5.20 -16.83
C ILE A 92 3.48 6.23 -16.08
N ILE A 93 2.80 7.04 -15.27
CA ILE A 93 3.44 7.99 -14.37
C ILE A 93 3.41 7.39 -12.96
N PRO A 94 4.55 7.33 -12.25
CA PRO A 94 4.57 6.86 -10.87
C PRO A 94 3.60 7.63 -9.98
N TYR A 95 2.85 6.92 -9.14
CA TYR A 95 1.98 7.54 -8.15
C TYR A 95 2.83 8.29 -7.11
N ILE A 96 2.52 9.58 -6.91
CA ILE A 96 3.21 10.44 -5.94
C ILE A 96 2.28 10.67 -4.75
N PRO A 97 2.53 10.06 -3.58
CA PRO A 97 1.75 10.32 -2.38
C PRO A 97 1.61 11.82 -2.10
N ARG A 98 0.40 12.22 -1.69
CA ARG A 98 -0.07 13.61 -1.47
C ARG A 98 -0.39 14.42 -2.73
N PHE A 99 0.05 14.01 -3.91
CA PHE A 99 -0.24 14.70 -5.17
C PHE A 99 -1.05 13.78 -6.11
N GLY A 100 -2.18 14.26 -6.65
CA GLY A 100 -2.96 13.49 -7.63
C GLY A 100 -3.81 12.33 -7.05
N HIS A 101 -4.07 12.32 -5.75
CA HIS A 101 -5.12 11.46 -5.17
C HIS A 101 -6.49 12.11 -5.35
N ILE A 102 -7.54 11.29 -5.47
CA ILE A 102 -8.92 11.76 -5.52
C ILE A 102 -9.44 12.06 -4.10
N SER A 103 -10.51 12.83 -4.02
CA SER A 103 -11.09 13.28 -2.73
C SER A 103 -11.54 12.12 -1.84
N SER A 104 -12.01 11.00 -2.42
CA SER A 104 -12.39 9.79 -1.67
C SER A 104 -11.22 9.13 -0.94
N ASP A 105 -10.00 9.28 -1.47
CA ASP A 105 -8.79 8.63 -0.94
C ASP A 105 -8.03 9.55 0.04
N CYS A 106 -8.52 10.77 0.23
CA CYS A 106 -7.92 11.75 1.11
C CYS A 106 -8.16 11.37 2.57
N LYS A 107 -7.07 11.08 3.29
CA LYS A 107 -7.10 10.77 4.73
C LYS A 107 -7.13 12.01 5.63
N SER A 108 -6.93 13.21 5.05
CA SER A 108 -6.90 14.46 5.80
C SER A 108 -8.25 15.18 5.75
N THR A 109 -8.48 16.06 6.73
CA THR A 109 -9.63 16.96 6.72
C THR A 109 -9.69 17.78 5.42
N PRO A 110 -10.86 17.92 4.78
CA PRO A 110 -10.99 18.71 3.56
C PRO A 110 -10.62 20.17 3.82
N ARG A 111 -9.87 20.75 2.89
CA ARG A 111 -9.33 22.12 2.97
C ARG A 111 -9.76 22.94 1.77
N CYS A 112 -9.81 24.25 1.94
CA CYS A 112 -10.01 25.16 0.83
C CYS A 112 -8.83 25.10 -0.15
N THR A 113 -9.11 24.99 -1.44
CA THR A 113 -8.09 24.90 -2.51
C THR A 113 -7.35 26.22 -2.76
N ARG A 114 -7.89 27.37 -2.32
CA ARG A 114 -7.27 28.70 -2.48
C ARG A 114 -6.44 29.13 -1.28
N CYS A 115 -6.98 29.09 -0.07
CA CYS A 115 -6.26 29.57 1.12
C CYS A 115 -5.54 28.45 1.89
N GLY A 116 -5.86 27.17 1.62
CA GLY A 116 -5.27 26.04 2.32
C GLY A 116 -5.80 25.80 3.74
N GLN A 117 -6.72 26.64 4.22
CA GLN A 117 -7.35 26.52 5.53
C GLN A 117 -8.48 25.49 5.51
N GLY A 118 -9.27 25.39 6.59
CA GLY A 118 -10.42 24.50 6.69
C GLY A 118 -11.44 24.70 5.55
N LYS A 119 -12.36 23.76 5.41
CA LYS A 119 -13.45 23.86 4.44
C LYS A 119 -14.32 25.08 4.76
N HIS A 120 -14.53 25.95 3.78
CA HIS A 120 -15.51 27.04 3.84
C HIS A 120 -16.83 26.59 3.19
N ASN A 121 -17.95 27.17 3.64
CA ASN A 121 -19.27 26.89 3.05
C ASN A 121 -19.44 27.67 1.75
N ASN A 122 -19.09 28.96 1.75
CA ASN A 122 -19.09 29.80 0.56
C ASN A 122 -17.67 30.15 0.14
N GLN A 123 -17.47 30.37 -1.15
CA GLN A 123 -16.17 30.75 -1.69
C GLN A 123 -15.74 32.14 -1.19
N GLU A 124 -16.70 33.04 -0.95
CA GLU A 124 -16.52 34.42 -0.49
C GLU A 124 -15.95 34.53 0.91
N ASP A 125 -16.19 33.53 1.76
CA ASP A 125 -15.64 33.46 3.12
C ASP A 125 -14.13 33.18 3.15
N CYS A 126 -13.54 32.91 1.97
CA CYS A 126 -12.13 32.60 1.87
C CYS A 126 -11.27 33.88 2.01
N PRO A 127 -10.31 33.92 2.95
CA PRO A 127 -9.44 35.09 3.14
C PRO A 127 -8.54 35.40 1.92
N ARG A 128 -8.47 34.47 0.96
CA ARG A 128 -7.76 34.62 -0.31
C ARG A 128 -8.67 34.56 -1.54
N VAL A 129 -9.89 35.09 -1.44
CA VAL A 129 -10.76 35.30 -2.62
C VAL A 129 -10.10 36.23 -3.63
N HIS A 130 -9.66 37.41 -3.17
CA HIS A 130 -9.07 38.45 -4.03
C HIS A 130 -7.54 38.39 -4.11
N LEU A 131 -6.92 37.45 -3.38
CA LEU A 131 -5.47 37.24 -3.37
C LEU A 131 -5.09 36.03 -4.22
N PRO A 132 -3.84 35.93 -4.69
CA PRO A 132 -3.37 34.71 -5.33
C PRO A 132 -3.54 33.50 -4.39
N PRO A 133 -3.92 32.33 -4.92
CA PRO A 133 -4.06 31.13 -4.12
C PRO A 133 -2.71 30.73 -3.51
N GLN A 134 -2.73 30.20 -2.29
CA GLN A 134 -1.54 29.69 -1.62
C GLN A 134 -1.46 28.16 -1.70
N CYS A 135 -0.29 27.67 -2.04
CA CYS A 135 -0.02 26.24 -2.08
C CYS A 135 0.17 25.67 -0.67
N VAL A 136 -0.66 24.69 -0.27
CA VAL A 136 -0.53 23.98 1.02
C VAL A 136 0.76 23.17 1.19
N ASN A 137 1.48 22.96 0.08
CA ASN A 137 2.67 22.11 0.05
C ASN A 137 3.96 22.92 0.18
N CYS A 138 4.08 24.07 -0.51
CA CYS A 138 5.28 24.92 -0.48
C CYS A 138 5.04 26.36 0.01
N ASN A 139 3.81 26.70 0.40
CA ASN A 139 3.37 28.02 0.89
C ASN A 139 3.56 29.20 -0.09
N GLN A 140 3.83 28.92 -1.36
CA GLN A 140 3.97 29.93 -2.42
C GLN A 140 2.63 30.27 -3.09
N ASP A 141 2.60 31.40 -3.80
CA ASP A 141 1.42 31.97 -4.45
C ASP A 141 1.06 31.24 -5.76
N HIS A 142 0.59 30.01 -5.64
CA HIS A 142 -0.04 29.26 -6.71
C HIS A 142 -0.98 28.18 -6.17
N PHE A 143 -1.84 27.63 -7.02
CA PHE A 143 -2.70 26.50 -6.65
C PHE A 143 -1.89 25.25 -6.26
N PRO A 144 -2.36 24.42 -5.31
CA PRO A 144 -1.73 23.14 -4.96
C PRO A 144 -1.57 22.16 -6.13
N SER A 145 -2.40 22.28 -7.17
CA SER A 145 -2.36 21.48 -8.39
C SER A 145 -1.36 21.98 -9.45
N SER A 146 -0.68 23.11 -9.19
CA SER A 146 0.27 23.68 -10.16
C SER A 146 1.45 22.76 -10.40
N SER A 147 1.71 22.43 -11.67
CA SER A 147 2.88 21.67 -12.12
C SER A 147 4.22 22.39 -11.85
N LYS A 148 4.17 23.70 -11.61
CA LYS A 148 5.34 24.54 -11.30
C LYS A 148 5.71 24.56 -9.82
N CYS A 149 4.97 23.84 -8.96
CA CYS A 149 5.28 23.79 -7.53
C CYS A 149 6.68 23.19 -7.30
N PRO A 150 7.61 23.88 -6.61
CA PRO A 150 8.96 23.38 -6.39
C PRO A 150 8.98 22.09 -5.55
N LEU A 151 8.08 21.95 -4.58
CA LEU A 151 7.98 20.71 -3.80
C LEU A 151 7.46 19.54 -4.65
N TYR A 152 6.48 19.80 -5.51
CA TYR A 152 5.98 18.79 -6.44
C TYR A 152 7.09 18.29 -7.38
N LEU A 153 7.88 19.20 -7.96
CA LEU A 153 8.99 18.84 -8.84
C LEU A 153 10.04 17.99 -8.12
N LYS A 154 10.41 18.36 -6.89
CA LYS A 154 11.31 17.54 -6.05
C LYS A 154 10.74 16.14 -5.79
N HIS A 155 9.47 16.05 -5.39
CA HIS A 155 8.82 14.76 -5.15
C HIS A 155 8.76 13.92 -6.42
N LYS A 156 8.39 14.52 -7.55
CA LYS A 156 8.34 13.85 -8.86
C LYS A 156 9.69 13.24 -9.21
N GLN A 157 10.79 13.99 -9.05
CA GLN A 157 12.13 13.48 -9.33
C GLN A 157 12.51 12.29 -8.43
N VAL A 158 12.22 12.36 -7.12
CA VAL A 158 12.52 11.26 -6.19
C VAL A 158 11.73 10.01 -6.56
N TYR A 159 10.43 10.12 -6.81
CA TYR A 159 9.59 8.96 -7.15
C TYR A 159 9.90 8.39 -8.53
N GLN A 160 10.27 9.24 -9.50
CA GLN A 160 10.76 8.78 -10.80
C GLN A 160 12.07 7.99 -10.65
N LEU A 161 13.05 8.53 -9.91
CA LEU A 161 14.32 7.83 -9.68
C LEU A 161 14.11 6.50 -8.93
N ALA A 162 13.24 6.49 -7.92
CA ALA A 162 12.88 5.29 -7.18
C ALA A 162 12.26 4.22 -8.09
N ALA A 163 11.34 4.62 -8.97
CA ALA A 163 10.69 3.73 -9.93
C ALA A 163 11.65 3.22 -11.02
N ASP A 164 12.49 4.10 -11.57
CA ASP A 164 13.38 3.78 -12.70
C ASP A 164 14.57 2.90 -12.29
N LYS A 165 15.09 3.11 -11.07
CA LYS A 165 16.26 2.37 -10.55
C LYS A 165 15.89 1.23 -9.61
N ASN A 166 14.60 1.05 -9.33
CA ASN A 166 14.10 0.08 -8.39
C ASN A 166 14.70 0.21 -6.98
N ILE A 167 14.85 1.45 -6.50
CA ILE A 167 15.48 1.76 -5.21
C ILE A 167 14.46 2.35 -4.24
N SER A 168 14.77 2.31 -2.95
CA SER A 168 13.88 2.86 -1.93
C SER A 168 13.74 4.39 -2.06
N TYR A 169 12.62 4.93 -1.57
CA TYR A 169 12.40 6.38 -1.51
C TYR A 169 13.52 7.12 -0.77
N MET A 170 14.01 6.54 0.35
CA MET A 170 15.11 7.12 1.13
C MET A 170 16.41 7.14 0.34
N GLU A 171 16.74 6.04 -0.34
CA GLU A 171 17.94 5.96 -1.17
C GLU A 171 17.88 6.93 -2.36
N ALA A 172 16.71 7.05 -3.02
CA ALA A 172 16.51 8.03 -4.08
C ALA A 172 16.70 9.47 -3.58
N ARG A 173 16.24 9.80 -2.36
CA ARG A 173 16.50 11.12 -1.74
C ARG A 173 17.98 11.35 -1.48
N THR A 174 18.68 10.36 -0.93
CA THR A 174 20.13 10.46 -0.66
C THR A 174 20.89 10.69 -1.97
N ARG A 175 20.58 9.95 -3.03
CA ARG A 175 21.20 10.12 -4.35
C ARG A 175 20.93 11.50 -4.98
N LEU A 176 19.80 12.12 -4.66
CA LEU A 176 19.44 13.47 -5.12
C LEU A 176 19.94 14.59 -4.18
N GLY A 177 20.72 14.27 -3.14
CA GLY A 177 21.22 15.26 -2.19
C GLY A 177 20.13 15.88 -1.31
N LEU A 178 18.98 15.22 -1.18
CA LEU A 178 17.83 15.68 -0.38
C LEU A 178 17.84 15.09 1.04
N SER A 179 19.03 14.75 1.55
CA SER A 179 19.21 14.25 2.92
C SER A 179 18.72 15.29 3.92
N SER A 180 17.69 14.91 4.67
CA SER A 180 17.24 15.57 5.90
C SER A 180 17.57 14.64 7.05
#